data_AF-A0A1H9WSX1-F1
#
_entry.id   AF-A0A1H9WSX1-F1
#
_cell.length_a   1.000
_cell.length_b   1.000
_cell.length_c   1.000
_cell.angle_alpha   90.00
_cell.angle_beta   90.00
_cell.angle_gamma   90.00
#
_symmetry.space_group_name_H-M   'P 1'
#
loop_
_entity.id
_entity.type
_entity.pdbx_description
1 polymer ?
#
loop_
_entity_poly.entity_id
_entity_poly.type
_entity_poly.pdbx_seq_one_letter_code
_entity_poly.pdbx_strand_id
1 'polypeptide(L)'
;MSTAVVQTTNARTACRRAQFVSPPLAFRFADTNPRIGRSLAQSRFHELPQHVASVVADRLRLTPQVWDALAEDDEVHGFVGAKAVFEVWQTREGWRSRQFTRPGTEVLDSEDDGV
;
A
#
# COMPACT_ATOMS: atom_id res chain seq x y z
N MET A 1 -4.64 -54.37 -2.87
CA MET A 1 -5.58 -53.33 -2.39
C MET A 1 -4.74 -52.10 -2.09
N SER A 2 -4.63 -51.16 -3.02
CA SER A 2 -3.76 -49.99 -2.90
C SER A 2 -4.63 -48.73 -2.93
N THR A 3 -4.59 -48.01 -1.82
CA THR A 3 -5.33 -46.79 -1.53
C THR A 3 -4.83 -45.66 -2.42
N ALA A 4 -5.72 -45.13 -3.26
CA ALA A 4 -5.49 -43.94 -4.06
C ALA A 4 -5.39 -42.72 -3.13
N VAL A 5 -4.21 -42.11 -3.05
CA VAL A 5 -4.03 -40.79 -2.45
C VAL A 5 -4.65 -39.78 -3.41
N VAL A 6 -5.83 -39.28 -3.05
CA VAL A 6 -6.49 -38.16 -3.71
C VAL A 6 -5.59 -36.94 -3.55
N GLN A 7 -4.91 -36.56 -4.63
CA GLN A 7 -4.29 -35.24 -4.74
C GLN A 7 -5.41 -34.21 -4.80
N THR A 8 -5.71 -33.62 -3.65
CA THR A 8 -6.68 -32.53 -3.53
C THR A 8 -6.17 -31.33 -4.30
N THR A 9 -6.71 -31.22 -5.51
CA THR A 9 -6.72 -30.05 -6.37
C THR A 9 -7.11 -28.81 -5.56
N ASN A 10 -6.23 -27.81 -5.50
CA ASN A 10 -6.61 -26.41 -5.34
C ASN A 10 -5.65 -25.50 -6.12
N ALA A 11 -5.29 -25.90 -7.33
CA ALA A 11 -4.75 -25.00 -8.37
C ALA A 11 -5.90 -24.28 -9.12
N ARG A 12 -6.98 -23.93 -8.41
CA ARG A 12 -8.14 -23.20 -8.94
C ARG A 12 -8.12 -21.75 -8.49
N THR A 13 -7.07 -21.04 -8.87
CA THR A 13 -7.22 -19.63 -9.25
C THR A 13 -6.26 -19.40 -10.38
N ALA A 14 -6.73 -19.73 -11.58
CA ALA A 14 -6.20 -19.19 -12.81
C ALA A 14 -6.32 -17.66 -12.74
N CYS A 15 -5.34 -17.00 -12.14
CA CYS A 15 -5.11 -15.58 -12.32
C CYS A 15 -4.70 -15.40 -13.78
N ARG A 16 -5.73 -15.24 -14.62
CA ARG A 16 -5.72 -14.62 -15.94
C ARG A 16 -4.54 -13.63 -16.04
N ARG A 17 -3.40 -14.07 -16.59
CA ARG A 17 -2.14 -13.35 -16.86
C ARG A 17 -2.25 -11.85 -16.56
N ALA A 18 -2.17 -11.50 -15.28
CA ALA A 18 -2.13 -10.11 -14.91
C ALA A 18 -0.73 -9.65 -15.31
N GLN A 19 -0.68 -8.66 -16.20
CA GLN A 19 0.49 -8.21 -16.95
C GLN A 19 1.46 -7.41 -16.05
N PHE A 20 1.85 -8.00 -14.93
CA PHE A 20 2.73 -7.38 -13.95
C PHE A 20 4.18 -7.63 -14.33
N VAL A 21 4.94 -6.54 -14.46
CA VAL A 21 6.39 -6.54 -14.68
C VAL A 21 7.11 -6.84 -13.36
N SER A 22 6.48 -6.55 -12.22
CA SER A 22 7.00 -6.80 -10.87
C SER A 22 5.87 -7.17 -9.91
N PRO A 23 6.17 -7.93 -8.84
CA PRO A 23 5.18 -8.26 -7.82
C PRO A 23 4.59 -6.98 -7.20
N PRO A 24 3.32 -7.01 -6.77
CA PRO A 24 2.73 -5.88 -6.05
C PRO A 24 3.49 -5.63 -4.74
N LEU A 25 3.90 -4.38 -4.55
CA LEU A 25 4.57 -3.86 -3.37
C LEU A 25 3.57 -3.05 -2.56
N ALA A 26 3.36 -3.43 -1.30
CA ALA A 26 2.54 -2.66 -0.38
C ALA A 26 3.43 -1.78 0.50
N PHE A 27 3.08 -0.51 0.65
CA PHE A 27 3.78 0.42 1.53
C PHE A 27 2.78 1.34 2.26
N ARG A 28 3.28 1.96 3.32
CA ARG A 28 2.58 3.04 4.06
C ARG A 28 3.48 4.26 4.05
N PHE A 29 2.91 5.46 4.09
CA PHE A 29 3.75 6.66 4.23
C PHE A 29 4.45 6.74 5.61
N ALA A 30 3.95 6.01 6.61
CA ALA A 30 4.64 5.81 7.89
C ALA A 30 5.84 4.84 7.80
N ASP A 31 5.99 4.10 6.69
CA ASP A 31 7.08 3.16 6.51
C ASP A 31 8.42 3.91 6.35
N THR A 32 9.52 3.24 6.69
CA THR A 32 10.86 3.85 6.65
C THR A 32 11.37 3.87 5.22
N ASN A 33 11.73 5.04 4.72
CA ASN A 33 12.44 5.20 3.46
C ASN A 33 13.83 4.56 3.57
N PRO A 34 14.12 3.49 2.82
CA PRO A 34 15.38 2.75 2.92
C PRO A 34 16.60 3.58 2.46
N ARG A 35 16.38 4.71 1.76
CA ARG A 35 17.46 5.58 1.27
C ARG A 35 18.00 6.52 2.33
N ILE A 36 17.13 7.03 3.21
CA ILE A 36 17.47 8.12 4.15
C ILE A 36 17.18 7.77 5.62
N GLY A 37 16.52 6.64 5.88
CA GLY A 37 16.22 6.18 7.24
C GLY A 37 15.11 6.96 7.98
N ARG A 38 14.37 7.84 7.28
CA ARG A 38 13.20 8.56 7.81
C ARG A 38 11.91 7.99 7.24
N SER A 39 10.75 8.35 7.78
CA SER A 39 9.49 7.91 7.18
C SER A 39 9.32 8.45 5.75
N LEU A 40 8.59 7.72 4.91
CA LEU A 40 8.23 8.19 3.56
C LEU A 40 7.43 9.50 3.62
N ALA A 41 6.63 9.70 4.67
CA ALA A 41 5.91 10.94 4.93
C ALA A 41 6.82 12.15 5.21
N GLN A 42 7.99 11.92 5.82
CA GLN A 42 8.97 12.96 6.15
C GLN A 42 10.06 13.10 5.08
N SER A 43 9.99 12.31 4.01
CA SER A 43 10.95 12.34 2.91
C SER A 43 10.53 13.39 1.88
N ARG A 44 11.51 14.15 1.37
CA ARG A 44 11.26 15.06 0.25
C ARG A 44 10.85 14.32 -1.00
N PHE A 45 10.14 14.98 -1.92
CA PHE A 45 9.56 14.30 -3.09
C PHE A 45 10.62 13.57 -3.93
N HIS A 46 11.80 14.16 -4.07
CA HIS A 46 12.92 13.59 -4.84
C HIS A 46 13.64 12.43 -4.11
N GLU A 47 13.47 12.32 -2.79
CA GLU A 47 14.04 11.25 -1.96
C GLU A 47 13.14 10.00 -1.96
N LEU A 48 11.89 10.16 -2.38
CA LEU A 48 10.93 9.06 -2.46
C LEU A 48 11.38 8.01 -3.50
N PRO A 49 11.13 6.73 -3.22
CA PRO A 49 11.20 5.70 -4.25
C PRO A 49 10.25 6.05 -5.40
N GLN A 50 10.65 5.73 -6.63
CA GLN A 50 9.88 6.09 -7.84
C GLN A 50 8.42 5.63 -7.79
N HIS A 51 8.17 4.45 -7.23
CA HIS A 51 6.82 3.91 -7.09
C HIS A 51 5.97 4.71 -6.09
N VAL A 52 6.57 5.27 -5.03
CA VAL A 52 5.90 6.15 -4.06
C VAL A 52 5.65 7.52 -4.68
N ALA A 53 6.65 8.11 -5.34
CA ALA A 53 6.51 9.39 -6.05
C ALA A 53 5.38 9.34 -7.09
N SER A 54 5.24 8.21 -7.80
CA SER A 54 4.13 7.99 -8.73
C SER A 54 2.76 7.97 -8.03
N VAL A 55 2.66 7.46 -6.81
CA VAL A 55 1.41 7.49 -6.02
C VAL A 55 1.09 8.92 -5.60
N VAL A 56 2.08 9.69 -5.15
CA VAL A 56 1.89 11.09 -4.77
C VAL A 56 1.38 11.91 -5.96
N ALA A 57 2.00 11.78 -7.13
CA ALA A 57 1.61 12.52 -8.32
C ALA A 57 0.27 12.05 -8.91
N ASP A 58 0.02 10.73 -8.97
CA ASP A 58 -1.17 10.21 -9.65
C ASP A 58 -2.41 10.11 -8.75
N ARG A 59 -2.25 9.69 -7.50
CA ARG A 59 -3.36 9.47 -6.57
C ARG A 59 -3.64 10.69 -5.72
N LEU A 60 -2.61 11.25 -5.11
CA LEU A 60 -2.77 12.43 -4.24
C LEU A 60 -2.89 13.71 -5.08
N ARG A 61 -2.55 13.65 -6.37
CA ARG A 61 -2.54 14.80 -7.30
C ARG A 61 -1.73 15.98 -6.74
N LEU A 62 -0.73 15.68 -5.92
CA LEU A 62 0.14 16.67 -5.32
C LEU A 62 1.33 16.93 -6.24
N THR A 63 1.70 18.20 -6.36
CA THR A 63 2.95 18.59 -7.00
C THR A 63 4.11 18.31 -6.03
N PRO A 64 5.35 18.17 -6.53
CA PRO A 64 6.52 18.00 -5.67
C PRO A 64 6.62 19.09 -4.59
N GLN A 65 6.34 20.34 -4.96
CA GLN A 65 6.39 21.50 -4.05
C GLN A 65 5.38 21.38 -2.90
N VAL A 66 4.15 20.95 -3.19
CA VAL A 66 3.12 20.78 -2.15
C VAL A 66 3.45 19.58 -1.27
N TRP A 67 3.98 18.50 -1.85
CA TRP A 67 4.45 17.35 -1.08
C TRP A 67 5.57 17.75 -0.12
N ASP A 68 6.58 18.45 -0.60
CA ASP A 68 7.70 18.90 0.22
C ASP A 68 7.22 19.79 1.37
N ALA A 69 6.30 20.72 1.12
CA ALA A 69 5.70 21.55 2.16
C ALA A 69 4.95 20.71 3.23
N LEU A 70 4.12 19.76 2.81
CA LEU A 70 3.42 18.87 3.75
C LEU A 70 4.37 17.96 4.54
N ALA A 71 5.46 17.53 3.93
CA ALA A 71 6.48 16.71 4.59
C ALA A 71 7.28 17.52 5.62
N GLU A 72 7.51 18.82 5.37
CA GLU A 72 8.17 19.73 6.30
C GLU A 72 7.29 20.05 7.52
N ASP A 73 5.97 20.14 7.35
CA ASP A 73 4.99 20.38 8.42
C ASP A 73 4.49 19.09 9.13
N ASP A 74 5.00 17.91 8.75
CA ASP A 74 4.56 16.58 9.23
C ASP A 74 3.04 16.30 8.99
N GLU A 75 2.39 17.08 8.11
CA GLU A 75 0.95 17.00 7.83
C GLU A 75 0.57 15.91 6.81
N VAL A 76 1.54 15.24 6.19
CA VAL A 76 1.28 14.16 5.23
C VAL A 76 0.40 13.06 5.84
N HIS A 77 0.55 12.76 7.13
CA HIS A 77 -0.28 11.76 7.82
C HIS A 77 -1.74 12.21 7.97
N GLY A 78 -1.98 13.51 8.17
CA GLY A 78 -3.32 14.10 8.19
C GLY A 78 -3.96 14.08 6.81
N PHE A 79 -3.18 14.39 5.78
CA PHE A 79 -3.66 14.44 4.40
C PHE A 79 -3.98 13.05 3.82
N VAL A 80 -3.08 12.09 3.98
CA VAL A 80 -3.20 10.75 3.37
C VAL A 80 -3.97 9.77 4.26
N GLY A 81 -4.03 10.07 5.57
CA GLY A 81 -4.51 9.17 6.61
C GLY A 81 -3.39 8.25 7.09
N ALA A 82 -3.09 8.31 8.40
CA ALA A 82 -1.99 7.56 9.03
C ALA A 82 -2.05 6.02 8.81
N LYS A 83 -3.24 5.48 8.54
CA LYS A 83 -3.47 4.04 8.32
C LYS A 83 -3.64 3.65 6.85
N ALA A 84 -3.52 4.60 5.91
CA ALA A 84 -3.67 4.31 4.50
C ALA A 84 -2.53 3.40 4.01
N VAL A 85 -2.91 2.30 3.34
CA VAL A 85 -1.98 1.38 2.72
C VAL A 85 -2.11 1.51 1.21
N PHE A 86 -0.97 1.63 0.54
CA PHE A 86 -0.89 1.72 -0.90
C PHE A 86 -0.21 0.47 -1.41
N GLU A 87 -0.88 -0.22 -2.32
CA GLU A 87 -0.28 -1.29 -3.10
C GLU A 87 0.01 -0.79 -4.50
N VAL A 88 1.23 -0.97 -4.94
CA VAL A 88 1.73 -0.54 -6.24
C VAL A 88 2.32 -1.71 -6.99
N TRP A 89 2.09 -1.75 -8.29
CA TRP A 89 2.67 -2.75 -9.16
C TRP A 89 3.04 -2.11 -10.48
N GLN A 90 4.11 -2.62 -11.09
CA GLN A 90 4.55 -2.16 -12.40
C GLN A 90 3.82 -2.95 -13.48
N THR A 91 3.21 -2.26 -14.44
CA THR A 91 2.72 -2.86 -15.70
C THR A 91 3.60 -2.39 -16.86
N ARG A 92 3.37 -2.94 -18.06
CA ARG A 92 4.03 -2.46 -19.29
C ARG A 92 3.71 -1.01 -19.64
N GLU A 93 2.61 -0.48 -19.13
CA GLU A 93 2.13 0.88 -19.38
C GLU A 93 2.63 1.89 -18.33
N GLY A 94 3.24 1.42 -17.22
CA GLY A 94 3.73 2.26 -16.14
C GLY A 94 3.39 1.71 -14.75
N TRP A 95 3.53 2.58 -13.74
CA TRP A 95 3.16 2.24 -12.36
C TRP A 95 1.65 2.36 -12.17
N ARG A 96 1.05 1.35 -11.57
CA ARG A 96 -0.35 1.35 -11.13
C ARG A 96 -0.39 1.23 -9.62
N SER A 97 -1.41 1.82 -9.02
CA SER A 97 -1.59 1.84 -7.58
C SER A 97 -3.05 1.56 -7.20
N ARG A 98 -3.25 0.96 -6.04
CA ARG A 98 -4.53 0.84 -5.35
C ARG A 98 -4.34 1.24 -3.90
N GLN A 99 -5.19 2.13 -3.43
CA GLN A 99 -5.31 2.43 -2.02
C GLN A 99 -6.31 1.46 -1.40
N PHE A 100 -5.98 0.93 -0.24
CA PHE A 100 -6.96 0.28 0.63
C PHE A 100 -6.73 0.74 2.05
N THR A 101 -7.81 1.09 2.71
CA THR A 101 -7.82 1.13 4.16
C THR A 101 -7.96 -0.33 4.58
N ARG A 102 -6.93 -0.92 5.22
CA ARG A 102 -7.22 -2.18 5.92
C ARG A 102 -8.33 -1.83 6.91
N PRO A 103 -9.49 -2.52 6.87
CA PRO A 103 -10.42 -2.39 7.97
C PRO A 103 -9.60 -2.71 9.21
N GLY A 104 -9.55 -1.77 10.14
CA GLY A 104 -9.12 -2.14 11.47
C GLY A 104 -9.96 -3.35 11.86
N THR A 105 -9.33 -4.32 12.50
CA THR A 105 -9.97 -4.97 13.64
C THR A 105 -10.63 -3.87 14.46
N GLU A 106 -11.86 -3.50 14.12
CA GLU A 106 -12.83 -3.08 15.09
C GLU A 106 -12.87 -4.28 16.02
N VAL A 107 -12.09 -4.21 17.08
CA VAL A 107 -12.45 -4.89 18.31
C VAL A 107 -13.87 -4.42 18.53
N LEU A 108 -14.83 -5.30 18.23
CA LEU A 108 -16.17 -5.16 18.75
C LEU A 108 -15.95 -5.04 20.26
N ASP A 109 -16.19 -3.84 20.78
CA ASP A 109 -16.55 -3.69 22.18
C ASP A 109 -17.93 -4.37 22.30
N SER A 110 -17.88 -5.70 22.42
CA SER A 110 -18.99 -6.58 22.77
C SER A 110 -18.94 -6.76 24.27
N GLU A 111 -19.50 -5.82 25.02
CA GLU A 111 -20.06 -6.03 26.37
C GLU A 111 -21.29 -5.10 26.42
N ASP A 112 -22.50 -5.54 26.08
CA ASP A 112 -23.37 -6.41 26.89
C ASP A 112 -23.17 -6.18 28.40
N ASP A 113 -23.77 -5.12 28.93
CA ASP A 113 -24.21 -5.11 30.32
C ASP A 113 -25.66 -4.65 30.35
N GLY A 114 -26.54 -5.63 30.54
CA GLY A 114 -27.97 -5.42 30.68
C GLY A 114 -28.33 -4.79 32.01
N VAL A 115 -29.43 -4.03 32.01
CA VAL A 115 -30.29 -3.81 33.18
C VAL A 115 -31.74 -3.64 32.76
#